data_AF-A0A4R4UG65-F1
#
_entry.id   AF-A0A4R4UG65-F1
#
_cell.length_a   1.000
_cell.length_b   1.000
_cell.length_c   1.000
_cell.angle_alpha   90.00
_cell.angle_beta   90.00
_cell.angle_gamma   90.00
#
_symmetry.space_group_name_H-M   'P 1'
#
loop_
_entity.id
_entity.type
_entity.pdbx_description
1 polymer ?
#
loop_
_entity_poly.entity_id
_entity_poly.type
_entity_poly.pdbx_seq_one_letter_code
_entity_poly.pdbx_strand_id
1 'polypeptide(L)' 'MPIPPELVAILRTHIKTYGTTSDGRLFYTRSGGSYDSDYTSVWREARKLAFTPGQVESPLGVASMTCGRPPCRSG' A
#
# COMPACT_ATOMS: atom_id res chain seq x y z
N MET A 1 7.22 0.36 20.15
CA MET A 1 6.45 1.35 19.37
C MET A 1 5.00 1.26 19.76
N PRO A 2 4.40 2.29 20.40
CA PRO A 2 2.96 2.29 20.66
C PRO A 2 2.17 2.54 19.36
N ILE A 3 1.07 1.82 19.16
CA ILE A 3 0.18 2.01 18.01
C ILE A 3 -0.86 3.08 18.35
N PRO A 4 -1.03 4.13 17.51
CA PRO A 4 -2.11 5.11 17.65
C PRO A 4 -3.49 4.45 17.77
N PRO A 5 -4.39 4.96 18.62
CA PRO A 5 -5.68 4.33 18.90
C PRO A 5 -6.56 4.16 17.65
N GLU A 6 -6.45 5.07 16.68
CA GLU A 6 -7.16 4.97 15.41
C GLU A 6 -6.72 3.76 14.59
N LEU A 7 -5.41 3.50 14.53
CA LEU A 7 -4.88 2.32 13.83
C LEU A 7 -5.31 1.02 14.54
N VAL A 8 -5.39 1.03 15.87
CA VAL A 8 -5.95 -0.10 16.63
C VAL A 8 -7.41 -0.34 16.25
N ALA A 9 -8.22 0.70 16.10
CA ALA A 9 -9.62 0.57 15.71
C ALA A 9 -9.78 -0.02 14.30
N ILE A 10 -8.98 0.45 13.34
CA ILE A 10 -8.96 -0.09 11.97
C ILE A 10 -8.54 -1.57 11.99
N LEU A 11 -7.49 -1.91 12.74
CA LEU A 11 -6.99 -3.28 12.82
C LEU A 11 -8.01 -4.24 13.45
N ARG A 12 -8.66 -3.83 14.55
CA ARG A 12 -9.69 -4.64 15.22
C ARG A 12 -10.89 -4.88 14.31
N THR A 13 -11.28 -3.85 13.53
CA THR A 13 -12.35 -3.97 12.55
C THR A 13 -11.98 -4.97 11.45
N HIS A 14 -10.76 -4.90 10.93
CA HIS A 14 -10.24 -5.86 9.95
C HIS A 14 -10.28 -7.30 10.46
N ILE A 15 -9.77 -7.54 11.67
CA ILE A 15 -9.77 -8.88 12.29
C ILE A 15 -11.20 -9.39 12.48
N LYS A 16 -12.15 -8.54 12.88
CA LYS A 16 -13.55 -8.94 13.04
C LYS A 16 -14.20 -9.33 11.70
N THR A 17 -13.86 -8.63 10.63
CA THR A 17 -14.46 -8.84 9.30
C THR A 17 -13.84 -10.03 8.55
N TYR A 18 -12.52 -10.18 8.60
CA TYR A 18 -11.79 -11.17 7.78
C TYR A 18 -11.18 -12.31 8.60
N GLY A 19 -11.17 -12.22 9.93
CA GLY A 19 -10.50 -13.18 10.79
C GLY A 19 -8.98 -13.18 10.59
N THR A 20 -8.36 -14.27 11.02
CA THR A 20 -6.94 -14.54 10.86
C THR A 20 -6.76 -15.90 10.20
N THR A 21 -5.65 -16.10 9.49
CA THR A 21 -5.30 -17.43 8.99
C THR A 21 -4.96 -18.38 10.14
N SER A 22 -4.90 -19.69 9.84
CA SER A 22 -4.56 -20.73 10.82
C SER A 22 -3.17 -20.55 11.45
N ASP A 23 -2.26 -19.88 10.75
CA ASP A 23 -0.92 -19.53 11.23
C ASP A 23 -0.85 -18.13 11.87
N GLY A 24 -1.98 -17.44 12.02
CA GLY A 24 -2.08 -16.17 12.72
C GLY A 24 -1.75 -14.93 11.88
N ARG A 25 -1.67 -15.04 10.55
CA ARG A 25 -1.45 -13.88 9.68
C ARG A 25 -2.71 -13.02 9.58
N LEU A 26 -2.50 -11.72 9.73
CA LEU A 26 -3.54 -10.69 9.64
C LEU A 26 -3.85 -10.31 8.19
N PHE A 27 -2.83 -10.30 7.34
CA PHE A 27 -2.93 -9.98 5.93
C PHE A 27 -2.52 -11.20 5.11
N TYR A 28 -3.44 -11.64 4.26
CA TYR A 28 -3.28 -12.81 3.42
C TYR A 28 -4.06 -12.59 2.13
N THR A 29 -3.64 -13.27 1.06
CA THR A 29 -4.37 -13.22 -0.22
C THR A 29 -5.67 -14.00 -0.11
N ARG A 30 -6.61 -13.82 -1.05
CA ARG A 30 -7.87 -14.60 -1.09
C ARG A 30 -7.65 -16.12 -1.08
N SER A 31 -6.48 -16.59 -1.52
CA SER A 31 -6.07 -18.00 -1.52
C SER A 31 -5.49 -18.49 -0.19
N GLY A 32 -5.31 -17.63 0.82
CA GLY A 32 -4.65 -17.96 2.09
C GLY A 32 -3.11 -17.86 2.06
N GLY A 33 -2.53 -17.54 0.90
CA GLY A 33 -1.09 -17.36 0.72
C GLY A 33 -0.56 -16.03 1.28
N SER A 34 0.78 -15.91 1.33
CA SER A 34 1.48 -14.71 1.82
C SER A 34 1.14 -13.47 0.98
N TYR A 35 1.01 -12.32 1.65
CA TYR A 35 0.65 -11.02 1.06
C TYR A 35 1.87 -10.17 0.64
N ASP A 36 3.09 -10.71 0.79
CA ASP A 36 4.33 -9.93 0.81
C ASP A 36 4.69 -9.24 -0.53
N SER A 37 4.23 -9.76 -1.67
CA SER A 37 4.70 -9.31 -2.99
C SER A 37 3.81 -8.31 -3.73
N ASP A 38 2.56 -8.07 -3.31
CA ASP A 38 1.57 -7.44 -4.20
C ASP A 38 0.91 -6.16 -3.67
N TYR A 39 1.26 -5.72 -2.46
CA TYR A 39 0.64 -4.51 -1.90
C TYR A 39 0.96 -3.26 -2.75
N THR A 40 2.17 -3.16 -3.31
CA THR A 40 2.56 -2.00 -4.14
C THR A 40 1.73 -1.87 -5.42
N SER A 41 1.35 -3.00 -6.03
CA SER A 41 0.47 -3.05 -7.20
C SER A 41 -0.94 -2.60 -6.84
N VAL A 42 -1.50 -3.16 -5.76
CA VAL A 42 -2.82 -2.78 -5.23
C VAL A 42 -2.87 -1.28 -4.92
N TRP A 43 -1.84 -0.74 -4.29
CA TRP A 43 -1.76 0.69 -3.98
C TRP A 43 -1.61 1.57 -5.23
N ARG A 44 -0.93 1.09 -6.28
CA ARG A 44 -0.83 1.80 -7.56
C ARG A 44 -2.20 1.95 -8.22
N GLU A 45 -2.98 0.87 -8.25
CA GLU A 45 -4.34 0.90 -8.80
C GLU A 45 -5.28 1.74 -7.92
N ALA A 46 -5.20 1.61 -6.60
CA ALA A 46 -6.00 2.41 -5.67
C ALA A 46 -5.76 3.92 -5.84
N ARG A 47 -4.51 4.34 -6.09
CA ARG A 47 -4.20 5.77 -6.33
C ARG A 47 -4.82 6.29 -7.62
N LYS A 48 -4.88 5.50 -8.70
CA LYS A 48 -5.56 5.91 -9.94
C LYS A 48 -7.05 6.18 -9.71
N LEU A 49 -7.67 5.46 -8.76
CA LEU A 49 -9.08 5.65 -8.41
C LEU A 49 -9.30 6.82 -7.45
N ALA A 50 -8.37 7.04 -6.52
CA ALA A 50 -8.52 8.07 -5.48
C ALA A 50 -8.06 9.46 -5.91
N PHE A 51 -7.12 9.55 -6.87
CA PHE A 51 -6.49 10.81 -7.27
C PHE A 51 -7.05 11.34 -8.60
N THR A 52 -7.03 12.67 -8.75
CA THR A 52 -7.26 13.31 -10.04
C THR A 52 -6.12 12.98 -11.02
N PRO A 53 -6.34 13.07 -12.35
CA PRO A 53 -5.30 12.72 -13.32
C PRO A 53 -3.96 13.45 -13.10
N GLY A 54 -4.00 14.74 -12.72
CA GLY A 54 -2.79 15.51 -12.41
C GLY A 54 -2.07 15.07 -11.13
N GLN A 55 -2.79 14.48 -10.17
CA GLN A 55 -2.21 13.95 -8.93
C GLN A 55 -1.63 12.55 -9.13
N VAL A 56 -2.16 11.75 -10.06
CA VAL A 56 -1.60 10.42 -10.40
C VAL A 56 -0.19 10.55 -10.98
N GLU A 57 0.04 11.56 -11.83
CA GLU A 57 1.36 11.86 -12.41
C GLU A 57 2.33 12.52 -11.41
N SER A 58 1.82 12.96 -10.26
CA SER A 58 2.66 13.59 -9.23
C SER A 58 3.51 12.55 -8.48
N PRO A 59 4.60 12.97 -7.80
CA PRO A 59 5.41 12.09 -6.95
C PRO A 59 4.63 11.37 -5.83
N LEU A 60 3.41 11.83 -5.51
CA LEU A 60 2.51 11.18 -4.55
C LEU A 60 1.71 10.02 -5.18
N GLY A 61 1.43 10.11 -6.49
CA GLY A 61 0.69 9.13 -7.27
C GLY A 61 1.57 7.96 -7.72
N VAL A 62 2.77 8.27 -8.21
CA VAL A 62 3.78 7.25 -8.53
C VAL A 62 4.54 6.85 -7.26
N ALA A 63 4.88 5.56 -7.13
CA ALA A 63 5.80 5.15 -6.08
C ALA A 63 7.14 5.83 -6.35
N SER A 64 7.45 6.86 -5.56
CA SER A 64 8.63 7.71 -5.67
C SER A 64 9.85 6.95 -6.17
N MET A 65 10.17 7.07 -7.47
CA MET A 65 11.49 6.73 -7.98
C MET A 65 12.41 7.85 -7.54
N THR A 66 12.86 7.82 -6.29
CA THR A 66 14.02 8.62 -5.89
C THR A 66 15.25 8.03 -6.56
N CYS A 67 15.56 8.51 -7.75
CA CYS A 67 16.95 8.70 -8.15
C CYS A 67 17.21 10.21 -8.16
N GLY A 68 17.57 10.73 -7.00
CA GLY A 68 18.19 12.04 -6.93
C GLY A 68 19.66 11.92 -7.31
N ARG A 69 20.01 12.19 -8.59
CA ARG A 69 21.08 13.14 -8.95
C ARG A 69 21.12 13.42 -10.47
N PRO A 70 21.13 14.70 -10.91
CA PRO A 70 21.52 15.05 -12.28
C PRO A 70 23.03 14.78 -12.54
N PRO A 71 23.47 14.72 -13.82
CA PRO A 71 22.76 15.13 -15.02
C PRO A 71 22.57 14.02 -16.06
N CYS A 72 21.34 13.83 -16.55
CA CYS A 72 21.14 13.30 -17.90
C CYS A 72 20.98 14.49 -18.85
N ARG A 73 22.13 14.99 -19.32
CA ARG A 73 22.22 15.87 -20.48
C ARG A 73 21.62 15.14 -21.68
N SER A 74 20.67 15.77 -22.36
CA SER A 74 20.27 15.38 -23.72
C SER A 74 20.18 16.64 -24.57
N GLY A 75 20.99 16.71 -25.62
CA GLY A 75 21.04 17.80 -26.60
C GLY A 75 21.79 19.03 -26.14
#